data_AF-A0A2N9P774-F1
#
_entry.id   AF-A0A2N9P774-F1
#
_cell.length_a   1.000
_cell.length_b   1.000
_cell.length_c   1.000
_cell.angle_alpha   90.00
_cell.angle_beta   90.00
_cell.angle_gamma   90.00
#
_symmetry.space_group_name_H-M   'P 1'
#
loop_
_entity.id
_entity.type
_entity.pdbx_description
1 polymer ?
#
loop_
_entity_poly.entity_id
_entity_poly.type
_entity_poly.pdbx_seq_one_letter_code
_entity_poly.pdbx_strand_id
1 'polypeptide(L)'
;MMIFFENPNLLISEFNEMASIAQKKAFITVGIEIQKEEIETIQNYIQNLNSLKKEYANKNFENEANLVYCIENSLLAIANELQMLVYIKEDKMNEAWNSLVKAQVIYGTVISNSTFQDESNEKYLTKLAQYEKLLFPHLFFQSVGGIIKKSHCSICKEKSGKCNHIKGKLYNGELCTRIITEMELEEISLVKNPANKHCRIISIEQNGKNIDILTLREIKLKK
;
A
#
# COMPACT_ATOMS: atom_id res chain seq x y z
N MET A 1 -4.25 -10.99 24.02
CA MET A 1 -3.95 -9.54 24.02
C MET A 1 -3.04 -9.13 25.17
N MET A 2 -3.29 -9.47 26.45
CA MET A 2 -2.33 -9.20 27.56
C MET A 2 -0.93 -9.79 27.30
N ILE A 3 -0.85 -10.94 26.64
CA ILE A 3 0.41 -11.66 26.33
C ILE A 3 1.42 -10.79 25.55
N PHE A 4 0.97 -9.91 24.64
CA PHE A 4 1.88 -9.06 23.86
C PHE A 4 2.42 -7.86 24.65
N PHE A 5 1.68 -7.41 25.67
CA PHE A 5 2.20 -6.42 26.63
C PHE A 5 3.33 -7.01 27.47
N GLU A 6 3.26 -8.31 27.76
CA GLU A 6 4.26 -9.02 28.56
C GLU A 6 5.46 -9.49 27.72
N ASN A 7 5.26 -9.78 26.43
CA ASN A 7 6.34 -10.19 25.52
C ASN A 7 6.13 -9.71 24.06
N PRO A 8 6.66 -8.52 23.71
CA PRO A 8 6.58 -7.98 22.35
C PRO A 8 7.23 -8.85 21.26
N ASN A 9 8.21 -9.70 21.62
CA ASN A 9 8.87 -10.58 20.65
C ASN A 9 7.93 -11.66 20.11
N LEU A 10 6.89 -12.03 20.86
CA LEU A 10 5.89 -12.98 20.39
C LEU A 10 5.15 -12.44 19.17
N LEU A 11 4.81 -11.14 19.17
CA LEU A 11 4.12 -10.49 18.05
C LEU A 11 4.96 -10.53 16.77
N ILE A 12 6.27 -10.30 16.89
CA ILE A 12 7.22 -10.38 15.77
C ILE A 12 7.33 -11.81 15.27
N SER A 13 7.37 -12.80 16.17
CA SER A 13 7.40 -14.22 15.81
C SER A 13 6.15 -14.65 15.04
N GLU A 14 4.96 -14.31 15.54
CA GLU A 14 3.69 -14.60 14.86
C GLU A 14 3.64 -13.93 13.48
N PHE A 15 4.04 -12.66 13.39
CA PHE A 15 4.14 -11.96 12.11
C PHE A 15 5.05 -12.69 11.13
N ASN A 16 6.26 -13.08 11.55
CA ASN A 16 7.23 -13.74 10.68
C ASN A 16 6.70 -15.08 10.15
N GLU A 17 6.01 -15.84 11.00
CA GLU A 17 5.37 -17.10 10.60
C GLU A 17 4.28 -16.86 9.55
N MET A 18 3.35 -15.93 9.82
CA MET A 18 2.28 -15.57 8.88
C MET A 18 2.84 -15.06 7.55
N ALA A 19 3.81 -14.14 7.58
CA ALA A 19 4.45 -13.60 6.40
C ALA A 19 5.13 -14.71 5.58
N SER A 20 5.82 -15.64 6.24
CA SER A 20 6.47 -16.78 5.57
C SER A 20 5.47 -17.71 4.89
N ILE A 21 4.35 -18.03 5.55
CA ILE A 21 3.27 -18.85 4.98
C ILE A 21 2.66 -18.14 3.76
N ALA A 22 2.30 -16.86 3.90
CA ALA A 22 1.70 -16.07 2.84
C ALA A 22 2.62 -15.92 1.62
N GLN A 23 3.91 -15.66 1.84
CA GLN A 23 4.90 -15.51 0.77
C GLN A 23 5.09 -16.80 -0.05
N LYS A 24 4.96 -17.98 0.57
CA LYS A 24 4.96 -19.27 -0.17
C LYS A 24 3.75 -19.42 -1.09
N LYS A 25 2.64 -18.74 -0.81
CA LYS A 25 1.39 -18.74 -1.60
C LYS A 25 1.36 -17.62 -2.66
N ALA A 26 2.28 -16.65 -2.58
CA ALA A 26 2.37 -15.49 -3.47
C ALA A 26 3.08 -15.82 -4.80
N PHE A 27 2.60 -16.82 -5.53
CA PHE A 27 3.05 -17.13 -6.89
C PHE A 27 1.86 -17.24 -7.85
N ILE A 28 2.04 -16.82 -9.10
CA ILE A 28 0.96 -16.84 -10.09
C ILE A 28 0.45 -18.26 -10.37
N THR A 29 1.26 -19.29 -10.13
CA THR A 29 0.91 -20.69 -10.35
C THR A 29 0.15 -21.37 -9.20
N VAL A 30 0.07 -20.75 -8.02
CA VAL A 30 -0.65 -21.31 -6.86
C VAL A 30 -2.16 -21.28 -7.11
N GLY A 31 -2.95 -22.20 -6.53
CA GLY A 31 -4.41 -22.20 -6.64
C GLY A 31 -5.04 -20.86 -6.21
N ILE A 32 -6.05 -20.39 -6.96
CA ILE A 32 -6.70 -19.09 -6.67
C ILE A 32 -7.46 -19.13 -5.35
N GLU A 33 -8.08 -20.26 -5.04
CA GLU A 33 -8.78 -20.55 -3.79
C GLU A 33 -7.85 -20.46 -2.58
N ILE A 34 -6.64 -21.01 -2.68
CA ILE A 34 -5.61 -20.95 -1.62
C ILE A 34 -5.17 -19.50 -1.37
N GLN A 35 -5.04 -18.69 -2.43
CA GLN A 35 -4.67 -17.27 -2.29
C GLN A 35 -5.79 -16.45 -1.66
N LYS A 36 -7.04 -16.70 -2.04
CA LYS A 36 -8.20 -16.04 -1.44
C LYS A 36 -8.34 -16.36 0.04
N GLU A 37 -8.21 -17.64 0.41
CA GLU A 37 -8.23 -18.08 1.81
C GLU A 37 -7.11 -17.41 2.64
N GLU A 38 -5.90 -17.31 2.08
CA GLU A 38 -4.80 -16.62 2.76
C GLU A 38 -5.05 -15.12 2.92
N ILE A 39 -5.64 -14.46 1.93
CA ILE A 39 -6.03 -13.04 2.03
C ILE A 39 -7.03 -12.86 3.18
N GLU A 40 -8.04 -13.72 3.29
CA GLU A 40 -9.02 -13.69 4.39
C GLU A 40 -8.35 -13.92 5.75
N THR A 41 -7.43 -14.88 5.83
CA THR A 41 -6.65 -15.17 7.04
C THR A 41 -5.85 -13.95 7.50
N ILE A 42 -5.13 -13.30 6.59
CA ILE A 42 -4.37 -12.09 6.88
C ILE A 42 -5.30 -10.95 7.30
N GLN A 43 -6.42 -10.74 6.61
CA GLN A 43 -7.37 -9.68 6.92
C GLN A 43 -7.98 -9.83 8.32
N ASN A 44 -8.33 -11.07 8.71
CA ASN A 44 -8.83 -11.36 10.05
C ASN A 44 -7.78 -11.04 11.13
N TYR A 45 -6.51 -11.37 10.89
CA TYR A 45 -5.45 -11.03 11.83
C TYR A 45 -5.20 -9.51 11.91
N ILE A 46 -5.25 -8.80 10.77
CA ILE A 46 -5.15 -7.32 10.72
C ILE A 46 -6.25 -6.66 11.55
N GLN A 47 -7.46 -7.23 11.61
CA GLN A 47 -8.53 -6.70 12.49
C GLN A 47 -8.14 -6.79 13.97
N ASN A 48 -7.50 -7.89 14.39
CA ASN A 48 -7.00 -8.05 15.75
C ASN A 48 -5.86 -7.05 16.05
N LEU A 49 -4.93 -6.88 15.12
CA LEU A 49 -3.83 -5.90 15.24
C LEU A 49 -4.36 -4.47 15.37
N ASN A 50 -5.43 -4.11 14.67
CA ASN A 50 -6.05 -2.79 14.78
C ASN A 50 -6.58 -2.50 16.19
N SER A 51 -7.20 -3.49 16.83
CA SER A 51 -7.64 -3.37 18.23
C SER A 51 -6.43 -3.20 19.17
N LEU A 52 -5.39 -4.02 18.97
CA LEU A 52 -4.16 -3.97 19.78
C LEU A 52 -3.43 -2.62 19.65
N LYS A 53 -3.30 -2.10 18.41
CA LYS A 53 -2.70 -0.79 18.12
C LYS A 53 -3.40 0.33 18.89
N LYS A 54 -4.75 0.33 18.89
CA LYS A 54 -5.56 1.30 19.63
C LYS A 54 -5.35 1.18 21.14
N GLU A 55 -5.21 -0.02 21.68
CA GLU A 55 -4.92 -0.21 23.10
C GLU A 55 -3.55 0.35 23.50
N TYR A 56 -2.51 0.08 22.72
CA TYR A 56 -1.18 0.67 22.93
C TYR A 56 -1.25 2.21 22.84
N ALA A 57 -1.93 2.73 21.82
CA ALA A 57 -2.09 4.16 21.61
C ALA A 57 -2.81 4.85 22.79
N ASN A 58 -3.88 4.24 23.31
CA ASN A 58 -4.63 4.76 24.46
C ASN A 58 -3.83 4.74 25.77
N LYS A 59 -2.88 3.82 25.90
CA LYS A 59 -1.95 3.74 27.04
C LYS A 59 -0.70 4.60 26.89
N ASN A 60 -0.60 5.38 25.80
CA ASN A 60 0.58 6.18 25.42
C ASN A 60 1.86 5.34 25.23
N PHE A 61 1.70 4.08 24.80
CA PHE A 61 2.80 3.20 24.40
C PHE A 61 3.06 3.39 22.89
N GLU A 62 3.65 4.54 22.55
CA GLU A 62 3.81 4.99 21.17
C GLU A 62 4.68 4.04 20.34
N ASN A 63 5.80 3.55 20.88
CA ASN A 63 6.72 2.68 20.15
C ASN A 63 6.05 1.36 19.77
N GLU A 64 5.27 0.79 20.69
CA GLU A 64 4.50 -0.43 20.49
C GLU A 64 3.36 -0.20 19.49
N ALA A 65 2.64 0.91 19.59
CA ALA A 65 1.61 1.27 18.62
C ALA A 65 2.20 1.45 17.21
N ASN A 66 3.37 2.08 17.09
CA ASN A 66 4.11 2.25 15.84
C ASN A 66 4.61 0.91 15.29
N LEU A 67 5.10 0.00 16.16
CA LEU A 67 5.49 -1.35 15.76
C LEU A 67 4.30 -2.14 15.22
N VAL A 68 3.15 -2.11 15.91
CA VAL A 68 1.92 -2.77 15.44
C VAL A 68 1.48 -2.19 14.10
N TYR A 69 1.56 -0.86 13.91
CA TYR A 69 1.30 -0.24 12.61
C TYR A 69 2.19 -0.83 11.50
N CYS A 70 3.49 -0.97 11.75
CA CYS A 70 4.43 -1.52 10.77
C CYS A 70 4.13 -3.00 10.44
N ILE A 71 3.80 -3.81 11.45
CA ILE A 71 3.44 -5.22 11.27
C ILE A 71 2.14 -5.34 10.46
N GLU A 72 1.11 -4.59 10.86
CA GLU A 72 -0.18 -4.53 10.17
C GLU A 72 -0.01 -4.16 8.70
N ASN A 73 0.75 -3.09 8.41
CA ASN A 73 0.95 -2.62 7.05
C ASN A 73 1.86 -3.55 6.23
N SER A 74 2.80 -4.27 6.86
CA SER A 74 3.58 -5.31 6.19
C SER A 74 2.68 -6.46 5.73
N LEU A 75 1.80 -6.95 6.60
CA LEU A 75 0.81 -7.96 6.24
C LEU A 75 -0.18 -7.46 5.19
N LEU A 76 -0.61 -6.20 5.29
CA LEU A 76 -1.49 -5.59 4.30
C LEU A 76 -0.82 -5.49 2.91
N ALA A 77 0.48 -5.21 2.85
CA ALA A 77 1.23 -5.23 1.59
C ALA A 77 1.24 -6.65 0.97
N ILE A 78 1.48 -7.68 1.77
CA ILE A 78 1.45 -9.09 1.33
C ILE A 78 0.03 -9.50 0.88
N ALA A 79 -1.01 -9.06 1.59
CA ALA A 79 -2.39 -9.29 1.17
C ALA A 79 -2.69 -8.63 -0.18
N ASN A 80 -2.18 -7.41 -0.42
CA ASN A 80 -2.33 -6.74 -1.72
C ASN A 80 -1.52 -7.42 -2.83
N GLU A 81 -0.35 -7.98 -2.52
CA GLU A 81 0.42 -8.80 -3.47
C GLU A 81 -0.37 -10.07 -3.87
N LEU A 82 -0.93 -10.80 -2.91
CA LEU A 82 -1.81 -11.95 -3.20
C LEU A 82 -3.04 -11.51 -4.00
N GLN A 83 -3.65 -10.39 -3.61
CA GLN A 83 -4.84 -9.84 -4.28
C GLN A 83 -4.55 -9.44 -5.73
N MET A 84 -3.35 -8.92 -6.02
CA MET A 84 -2.90 -8.67 -7.39
C MET A 84 -2.90 -9.97 -8.19
N LEU A 85 -2.31 -11.04 -7.67
CA LEU A 85 -2.26 -12.34 -8.36
C LEU A 85 -3.66 -12.93 -8.58
N VAL A 86 -4.54 -12.80 -7.59
CA VAL A 86 -5.96 -13.19 -7.72
C VAL A 86 -6.63 -12.39 -8.84
N TYR A 87 -6.47 -11.07 -8.87
CA TYR A 87 -7.09 -10.23 -9.90
C TYR A 87 -6.54 -10.52 -11.31
N ILE A 88 -5.26 -10.86 -11.45
CA ILE A 88 -4.71 -11.32 -12.74
C ILE A 88 -5.45 -12.59 -13.21
N LYS A 89 -5.64 -13.57 -12.32
CA LYS A 89 -6.35 -14.83 -12.64
C LYS A 89 -7.84 -14.64 -12.94
N GLU A 90 -8.44 -13.61 -12.34
CA GLU A 90 -9.82 -13.22 -12.59
C GLU A 90 -9.98 -12.29 -13.81
N ASP A 91 -8.90 -12.02 -14.55
CA ASP A 91 -8.91 -11.13 -15.72
C ASP A 91 -9.30 -9.67 -15.39
N LYS A 92 -8.99 -9.23 -14.17
CA LYS A 92 -9.24 -7.89 -13.61
C LYS A 92 -7.94 -7.08 -13.54
N MET A 93 -7.36 -6.76 -14.69
CA MET A 93 -6.00 -6.18 -14.76
C MET A 93 -5.88 -4.78 -14.14
N ASN A 94 -6.95 -3.99 -14.19
CA ASN A 94 -6.98 -2.65 -13.58
C ASN A 94 -6.89 -2.75 -12.05
N GLU A 95 -7.64 -3.67 -11.46
CA GLU A 95 -7.65 -3.98 -10.05
C GLU A 95 -6.32 -4.64 -9.62
N ALA A 96 -5.75 -5.51 -10.45
CA ALA A 96 -4.45 -6.10 -10.21
C ALA A 96 -3.35 -5.03 -10.09
N TRP A 97 -3.29 -4.09 -11.04
CA TRP A 97 -2.37 -2.95 -10.98
C TRP A 97 -2.56 -2.13 -9.71
N ASN A 98 -3.82 -1.84 -9.36
CA ASN A 98 -4.12 -1.08 -8.17
C ASN A 98 -3.64 -1.77 -6.89
N SER A 99 -3.80 -3.09 -6.78
CA SER A 99 -3.30 -3.85 -5.64
C SER A 99 -1.77 -3.82 -5.58
N LEU A 100 -1.08 -3.95 -6.71
CA LEU A 100 0.39 -3.85 -6.74
C LEU A 100 0.90 -2.49 -6.24
N VAL A 101 0.34 -1.40 -6.78
CA VAL A 101 0.74 -0.04 -6.38
C VAL A 101 0.44 0.21 -4.91
N LYS A 102 -0.71 -0.28 -4.39
CA LYS A 102 -1.01 -0.23 -2.95
C LYS A 102 0.05 -0.95 -2.13
N ALA A 103 0.42 -2.18 -2.49
CA ALA A 103 1.45 -2.93 -1.78
C ALA A 103 2.79 -2.16 -1.73
N GLN A 104 3.22 -1.59 -2.87
CA GLN A 104 4.45 -0.80 -2.96
C GLN A 104 4.42 0.44 -2.06
N VAL A 105 3.33 1.21 -2.09
CA VAL A 105 3.19 2.45 -1.28
C VAL A 105 3.11 2.14 0.21
N ILE A 106 2.32 1.13 0.59
CA ILE A 106 2.16 0.71 1.98
C ILE A 106 3.51 0.26 2.54
N TYR A 107 4.21 -0.63 1.82
CA TYR A 107 5.47 -1.16 2.31
C TYR A 107 6.61 -0.14 2.30
N GLY A 108 6.62 0.79 1.34
CA GLY A 108 7.55 1.94 1.39
C GLY A 108 7.36 2.81 2.64
N THR A 109 6.12 2.92 3.14
CA THR A 109 5.83 3.61 4.40
C THR A 109 6.35 2.82 5.61
N VAL A 110 6.20 1.49 5.61
CA VAL A 110 6.78 0.62 6.65
C VAL A 110 8.28 0.82 6.73
N ILE A 111 9.00 0.71 5.62
CA ILE A 111 10.47 0.85 5.58
C ILE A 111 10.94 2.21 6.11
N SER A 112 10.19 3.27 5.78
CA SER A 112 10.52 4.62 6.23
C SER A 112 10.32 4.86 7.74
N ASN A 113 9.65 3.92 8.41
CA ASN A 113 9.27 4.01 9.82
C ASN A 113 9.70 2.81 10.68
N SER A 114 10.19 1.73 10.07
CA SER A 114 10.73 0.59 10.80
C SER A 114 12.06 0.98 11.43
N THR A 115 12.24 0.64 12.70
CA THR A 115 13.52 0.83 13.42
C THR A 115 14.63 -0.08 12.89
N PHE A 116 14.25 -1.15 12.18
CA PHE A 116 15.16 -2.12 11.60
C PHE A 116 15.25 -1.88 10.09
N GLN A 117 16.37 -1.30 9.64
CA GLN A 117 16.79 -1.41 8.23
C GLN A 117 17.43 -2.77 8.07
N ASP A 118 16.63 -3.75 7.63
CA ASP A 118 17.08 -5.11 7.35
C ASP A 118 17.11 -5.33 5.83
N GLU A 119 18.09 -6.11 5.38
CA GLU A 119 18.27 -6.55 3.98
C GLU A 119 17.00 -7.25 3.44
N SER A 120 16.23 -7.88 4.33
CA SER A 120 14.94 -8.50 4.02
C SER A 120 13.91 -7.52 3.44
N ASN A 121 13.87 -6.29 3.93
CA ASN A 121 12.93 -5.25 3.47
C ASN A 121 13.23 -4.83 2.02
N GLU A 122 14.51 -4.67 1.68
CA GLU A 122 14.94 -4.32 0.33
C GLU A 122 14.64 -5.45 -0.67
N LYS A 123 14.81 -6.71 -0.24
CA LYS A 123 14.45 -7.89 -1.04
C LYS A 123 12.96 -7.91 -1.37
N TYR A 124 12.09 -7.60 -0.41
CA TYR A 124 10.65 -7.60 -0.65
C TYR A 124 10.20 -6.47 -1.59
N LEU A 125 10.69 -5.23 -1.41
CA LEU A 125 10.42 -4.15 -2.38
C LEU A 125 10.90 -4.51 -3.79
N THR A 126 12.08 -5.12 -3.90
CA THR A 126 12.62 -5.57 -5.18
C THR A 126 11.70 -6.59 -5.84
N LYS A 127 11.13 -7.53 -5.08
CA LYS A 127 10.11 -8.48 -5.57
C LYS A 127 8.88 -7.76 -6.13
N LEU A 128 8.33 -6.79 -5.41
CA LEU A 128 7.18 -6.00 -5.90
C LEU A 128 7.51 -5.21 -7.17
N ALA A 129 8.72 -4.66 -7.28
CA ALA A 129 9.19 -4.00 -8.49
C ALA A 129 9.41 -4.98 -9.66
N GLN A 130 9.76 -6.24 -9.38
CA GLN A 130 9.85 -7.28 -10.42
C GLN A 130 8.47 -7.67 -10.95
N TYR A 131 7.43 -7.76 -10.11
CA TYR A 131 6.06 -7.98 -10.60
C TYR A 131 5.62 -6.88 -11.55
N GLU A 132 5.90 -5.62 -11.20
CA GLU A 132 5.58 -4.48 -12.08
C GLU A 132 6.22 -4.65 -13.46
N LYS A 133 7.50 -5.02 -13.51
CA LYS A 133 8.25 -5.16 -14.77
C LYS A 133 7.87 -6.40 -15.57
N LEU A 134 7.52 -7.51 -14.91
CA LEU A 134 7.31 -8.81 -15.55
C LEU A 134 5.86 -9.09 -15.90
N LEU A 135 4.91 -8.60 -15.09
CA LEU A 135 3.49 -8.90 -15.24
C LEU A 135 2.70 -7.79 -15.92
N PHE A 136 3.21 -6.56 -15.95
CA PHE A 136 2.51 -5.40 -16.51
C PHE A 136 3.31 -4.77 -17.65
N PRO A 137 2.64 -4.22 -18.69
CA PRO A 137 3.30 -3.52 -19.77
C PRO A 137 3.93 -2.21 -19.28
N HIS A 138 4.77 -1.61 -20.12
CA HIS A 138 5.25 -0.25 -19.85
C HIS A 138 4.07 0.73 -19.87
N LEU A 139 3.89 1.47 -18.78
CA LEU A 139 2.82 2.43 -18.60
C LEU A 139 3.31 3.87 -18.72
N PHE A 140 2.38 4.76 -19.09
CA PHE A 140 2.58 6.20 -19.05
C PHE A 140 1.80 6.77 -17.88
N PHE A 141 2.37 7.77 -17.23
CA PHE A 141 1.78 8.37 -16.04
C PHE A 141 1.60 9.87 -16.20
N GLN A 142 0.67 10.38 -15.39
CA GLN A 142 0.42 11.79 -15.22
C GLN A 142 0.77 12.18 -13.80
N SER A 143 1.26 13.41 -13.63
CA SER A 143 1.47 14.03 -12.33
C SER A 143 0.77 15.37 -12.29
N VAL A 144 0.20 15.69 -11.14
CA VAL A 144 -0.54 16.94 -10.91
C VAL A 144 0.37 17.94 -10.21
N GLY A 145 0.52 19.12 -10.81
CA GLY A 145 1.15 20.29 -10.21
C GLY A 145 0.11 21.35 -9.86
N GLY A 146 0.30 22.03 -8.72
CA GLY A 146 -0.59 23.12 -8.34
C GLY A 146 -0.27 23.75 -7.00
N ILE A 147 -0.95 24.87 -6.71
CA ILE A 147 -0.75 25.66 -5.50
C ILE A 147 -1.70 25.18 -4.41
N ILE A 148 -1.14 24.66 -3.32
CA ILE A 148 -1.91 24.30 -2.12
C ILE A 148 -2.30 25.58 -1.36
N LYS A 149 -3.59 25.92 -1.37
CA LYS A 149 -4.14 27.10 -0.68
C LYS A 149 -4.41 26.81 0.80
N LYS A 150 -4.96 25.62 1.10
CA LYS A 150 -5.24 25.19 2.48
C LYS A 150 -4.86 23.73 2.71
N SER A 151 -4.15 23.49 3.80
CA SER A 151 -3.83 22.15 4.27
C SER A 151 -3.53 22.12 5.76
N HIS A 152 -3.73 20.95 6.35
CA HIS A 152 -3.47 20.70 7.77
C HIS A 152 -2.80 19.33 8.02
N CYS A 153 -2.20 19.19 9.19
CA CYS A 153 -1.61 17.93 9.66
C CYS A 153 -2.72 16.92 10.01
N SER A 154 -2.57 15.65 9.63
CA SER A 154 -3.53 14.61 10.01
C SER A 154 -3.57 14.32 11.50
N ILE A 155 -2.45 14.50 12.22
CA ILE A 155 -2.31 14.19 13.64
C ILE A 155 -2.92 15.30 14.51
N CYS A 156 -2.38 16.52 14.43
CA CYS A 156 -2.78 17.63 15.31
C CYS A 156 -3.79 18.62 14.69
N LYS A 157 -4.15 18.46 13.42
CA LYS A 157 -5.05 19.36 12.67
C LYS A 157 -4.56 20.81 12.50
N GLU A 158 -3.39 21.15 13.01
CA GLU A 158 -2.75 22.44 12.79
C GLU A 158 -2.41 22.69 11.32
N LYS A 159 -2.36 23.98 10.94
CA LYS A 159 -1.97 24.40 9.60
C LYS A 159 -0.56 23.89 9.28
N SER A 160 -0.37 23.39 8.06
CA SER A 160 0.95 22.92 7.61
C SER A 160 2.03 24.01 7.79
N GLY A 161 3.17 23.63 8.37
CA GLY A 161 4.26 24.55 8.72
C GLY A 161 4.15 25.17 10.13
N LYS A 162 3.05 24.93 10.85
CA LYS A 162 2.87 25.35 12.26
C LYS A 162 2.90 24.20 13.26
N CYS A 163 3.19 22.97 12.82
CA CYS A 163 3.28 21.80 13.69
C CYS A 163 4.67 21.15 13.60
N ASN A 164 5.04 20.43 14.65
CA ASN A 164 6.32 19.69 14.73
C ASN A 164 6.23 18.27 14.13
N HIS A 165 5.06 17.86 13.62
CA HIS A 165 4.90 16.54 13.00
C HIS A 165 5.51 16.50 11.59
N ILE A 166 6.31 15.47 11.33
CA ILE A 166 6.99 15.25 10.06
C ILE A 166 6.09 14.37 9.17
N LYS A 167 5.77 14.86 7.96
CA LYS A 167 5.01 14.09 6.97
C LYS A 167 5.73 12.77 6.68
N GLY A 168 4.98 11.67 6.72
CA GLY A 168 5.48 10.32 6.48
C GLY A 168 6.06 9.62 7.71
N LYS A 169 6.04 10.27 8.89
CA LYS A 169 6.44 9.65 10.16
C LYS A 169 5.24 9.19 10.97
N LEU A 170 5.44 8.12 11.74
CA LEU A 170 4.45 7.60 12.68
C LEU A 170 4.44 8.36 13.99
N TYR A 171 3.25 8.55 14.54
CA TYR A 171 2.97 9.13 15.84
C TYR A 171 1.84 8.33 16.48
N ASN A 172 2.14 7.66 17.59
CA ASN A 172 1.18 6.85 18.35
C ASN A 172 0.33 5.87 17.51
N GLY A 173 0.96 5.15 16.58
CA GLY A 173 0.30 4.21 15.68
C GLY A 173 -0.42 4.84 14.49
N GLU A 174 -0.25 6.13 14.23
CA GLU A 174 -0.84 6.83 13.09
C GLU A 174 0.22 7.48 12.18
N LEU A 175 0.01 7.39 10.88
CA LEU A 175 0.87 8.06 9.90
C LEU A 175 0.53 9.54 9.77
N CYS A 176 1.52 10.40 10.00
CA CYS A 176 1.36 11.82 9.73
C CYS A 176 1.31 12.07 8.22
N THR A 177 0.16 12.52 7.75
CA THR A 177 -0.08 12.94 6.37
C THR A 177 -0.48 14.41 6.33
N ARG A 178 -0.29 15.02 5.16
CA ARG A 178 -0.78 16.38 4.88
C ARG A 178 -2.14 16.25 4.21
N ILE A 179 -3.18 16.74 4.88
CA ILE A 179 -4.52 16.80 4.32
C ILE A 179 -4.65 18.12 3.55
N ILE A 180 -4.78 18.03 2.24
CA ILE A 180 -5.01 19.18 1.36
C ILE A 180 -6.52 19.34 1.21
N THR A 181 -7.06 20.48 1.63
CA THR A 181 -8.50 20.78 1.56
C THR A 181 -8.84 21.79 0.48
N GLU A 182 -7.85 22.53 -0.01
CA GLU A 182 -8.01 23.49 -1.10
C GLU A 182 -6.70 23.58 -1.89
N MET A 183 -6.81 23.39 -3.20
CA MET A 183 -5.70 23.41 -4.15
C MET A 183 -6.17 24.03 -5.46
N GLU A 184 -5.32 24.86 -6.05
CA GLU A 184 -5.49 25.36 -7.41
C GLU A 184 -4.66 24.48 -8.34
N LEU A 185 -5.32 23.84 -9.31
CA LEU A 185 -4.67 23.02 -10.32
C LEU A 185 -3.96 23.93 -11.32
N GLU A 186 -2.65 23.75 -11.50
CA GLU A 186 -1.86 24.52 -12.47
C GLU A 186 -1.52 23.69 -13.70
N GLU A 187 -1.12 22.43 -13.50
CA GLU A 187 -0.66 21.59 -14.58
C GLU A 187 -0.96 20.10 -14.37
N ILE A 188 -1.02 19.39 -15.50
CA ILE A 188 -0.97 17.93 -15.57
C ILE A 188 0.16 17.59 -16.53
N SER A 189 1.21 16.96 -16.00
CA SER A 189 2.44 16.65 -16.72
C SER A 189 2.53 15.15 -17.01
N LEU A 190 2.91 14.78 -18.24
CA LEU A 190 3.24 13.39 -18.58
C LEU A 190 4.63 13.05 -18.05
N VAL A 191 4.72 12.00 -17.22
CA VAL A 191 5.95 11.62 -16.53
C VAL A 191 6.21 10.12 -16.62
N LYS A 192 7.50 9.76 -16.54
CA LYS A 192 7.93 8.35 -16.46
C LYS A 192 7.83 7.80 -15.03
N ASN A 193 8.16 8.62 -14.04
CA ASN A 193 8.23 8.21 -12.63
C ASN A 193 7.30 9.12 -11.79
N PRO A 194 6.00 8.81 -11.68
CA PRO A 194 5.07 9.63 -10.89
C PRO A 194 5.26 9.37 -9.40
N ALA A 195 4.87 10.35 -8.57
CA ALA A 195 4.72 10.13 -7.13
C ALA A 195 3.57 9.14 -6.80
N ASN A 196 2.56 9.07 -7.68
CA ASN A 196 1.44 8.14 -7.55
C ASN A 196 1.26 7.34 -8.85
N LYS A 197 1.62 6.06 -8.81
CA LYS A 197 1.49 5.14 -9.96
C LYS A 197 0.04 4.74 -10.28
N HIS A 198 -0.95 5.13 -9.47
CA HIS A 198 -2.36 5.03 -9.87
C HIS A 198 -2.73 6.05 -10.95
N CYS A 199 -1.98 7.15 -11.08
CA CYS A 199 -2.19 8.18 -12.10
C CYS A 199 -1.65 7.74 -13.48
N ARG A 200 -1.87 6.48 -13.87
CA ARG A 200 -1.52 5.99 -15.21
C ARG A 200 -2.58 6.40 -16.22
N ILE A 201 -2.18 6.45 -17.48
CA ILE A 201 -3.15 6.48 -18.58
C ILE A 201 -3.89 5.14 -18.59
N ILE A 202 -5.21 5.18 -18.74
CA ILE A 202 -6.07 3.98 -18.70
C ILE A 202 -6.35 3.46 -20.10
N SER A 203 -6.61 4.37 -21.05
CA SER A 203 -6.91 4.04 -22.44
C SER A 203 -6.30 5.02 -23.42
N ILE A 204 -6.16 4.58 -24.67
CA ILE A 204 -5.78 5.41 -25.81
C ILE A 204 -6.78 5.23 -26.95
N GLU A 205 -6.99 6.27 -27.73
CA GLU A 205 -7.74 6.14 -28.99
C GLU A 205 -6.80 5.66 -30.10
N GLN A 206 -7.17 4.57 -30.77
CA GLN A 206 -6.45 4.03 -31.91
C GLN A 206 -7.45 3.64 -33.00
N ASN A 207 -7.33 4.23 -34.20
CA ASN A 207 -8.21 3.97 -35.34
C ASN A 207 -9.71 4.13 -35.01
N GLY A 208 -10.07 5.17 -34.25
CA GLY A 208 -11.46 5.44 -33.84
C GLY A 208 -12.00 4.50 -32.76
N LYS A 209 -11.14 3.68 -32.12
CA LYS A 209 -11.51 2.78 -31.02
C LYS A 209 -10.77 3.17 -29.75
N ASN A 210 -11.46 3.16 -28.62
CA ASN A 210 -10.84 3.29 -27.31
C ASN A 210 -10.27 1.94 -26.87
N ILE A 211 -8.96 1.87 -26.68
CA ILE A 211 -8.23 0.66 -26.31
C ILE A 211 -7.70 0.80 -24.89
N ASP A 212 -7.94 -0.19 -24.03
CA ASP A 212 -7.37 -0.29 -22.70
C ASP A 212 -5.87 -0.60 -22.78
N ILE A 213 -5.01 0.17 -22.08
CA ILE A 213 -3.55 0.04 -22.21
C ILE A 213 -3.02 -1.26 -21.59
N LEU A 214 -3.67 -1.79 -20.56
CA LEU A 214 -3.21 -3.00 -19.87
C LEU A 214 -3.54 -4.27 -20.66
N THR A 215 -4.72 -4.32 -21.24
CA THR A 215 -5.28 -5.52 -21.87
C THR A 215 -5.30 -5.47 -23.39
N LEU A 216 -5.09 -4.29 -23.98
CA LEU A 216 -5.24 -4.01 -25.41
C LEU A 216 -6.65 -4.31 -25.97
N ARG A 217 -7.65 -4.42 -25.09
CA ARG A 217 -9.04 -4.67 -25.47
C ARG A 217 -9.75 -3.37 -25.80
N GLU A 218 -10.66 -3.43 -26.76
CA GLU A 218 -11.57 -2.33 -27.06
C GLU A 218 -12.53 -2.11 -25.89
N ILE A 219 -12.52 -0.90 -25.33
CA ILE A 219 -13.45 -0.45 -24.31
C ILE A 219 -14.75 -0.09 -25.00
N LYS A 220 -15.71 -1.02 -24.94
CA LYS A 220 -17.08 -0.75 -25.38
C LYS A 220 -17.73 0.19 -24.37
N LEU A 221 -17.92 1.45 -24.75
CA LEU A 221 -18.77 2.37 -23.98
C LEU A 221 -20.16 1.72 -23.87
N LYS A 222 -20.58 1.37 -22.65
CA LYS A 222 -22.00 1.06 -22.42
C LYS A 222 -22.77 2.34 -22.72
N LYS A 223 -23.53 2.34 -23.82
CA LYS A 223 -24.58 3.33 -24.06
C LYS A 223 -25.64 3.22 -22.97
#